data_AF-A0A5C8A7A7-F1
#
_entry.id   AF-A0A5C8A7A7-F1
#
_cell.length_a   1.000
_cell.length_b   1.000
_cell.length_c   1.000
_cell.angle_alpha   90.00
_cell.angle_beta   90.00
_cell.angle_gamma   90.00
#
_symmetry.space_group_name_H-M   'P 1'
#
loop_
_entity.id
_entity.type
_entity.pdbx_description
1 polymer ?
#
loop_
_entity_poly.entity_id
_entity_poly.type
_entity_poly.pdbx_seq_one_letter_code
_entity_poly.pdbx_strand_id
1 'polypeptide(L)'
;MVEVTWTHRARKDLDAISAFIAESSPYYAQRTEVGILERTLVLEVHPLIGHPVQELKDPGIREIAYGSYRIIYWVAAPDRLSVITVVHGKRRVTRTAIRSRLSLE
;
A
#
# COMPACT_ATOMS: atom_id res chain seq x y z
N MET A 1 -12.75 2.83 -14.36
CA MET A 1 -11.57 3.27 -13.60
C MET A 1 -12.03 3.59 -12.20
N VAL A 2 -11.24 3.25 -11.18
CA VAL A 2 -11.51 3.61 -9.79
C VAL A 2 -10.58 4.73 -9.36
N GLU A 3 -11.05 5.58 -8.46
CA GLU A 3 -10.24 6.59 -7.80
C GLU A 3 -9.30 5.90 -6.80
N VAL A 4 -7.99 6.08 -6.97
CA VAL A 4 -6.97 5.59 -6.03
C VAL A 4 -6.55 6.74 -5.12
N THR A 5 -6.94 6.66 -3.86
CA THR A 5 -6.55 7.61 -2.82
C THR A 5 -5.48 6.99 -1.92
N TRP A 6 -4.70 7.84 -1.25
CA TRP A 6 -3.66 7.41 -0.31
C TRP A 6 -3.99 7.94 1.07
N THR A 7 -3.90 7.07 2.07
CA THR A 7 -4.01 7.51 3.46
C THR A 7 -2.76 8.32 3.86
N HIS A 8 -2.86 9.16 4.88
CA HIS A 8 -1.71 9.85 5.47
C HIS A 8 -0.64 8.87 5.94
N ARG A 9 -1.07 7.71 6.44
CA ARG A 9 -0.14 6.66 6.87
C ARG A 9 0.65 6.10 5.69
N ALA A 10 0.00 5.81 4.56
CA ALA A 10 0.65 5.28 3.38
C ALA A 10 1.67 6.26 2.78
N ARG A 11 1.37 7.56 2.78
CA ARG A 11 2.33 8.60 2.39
C ARG A 11 3.57 8.59 3.28
N LYS A 12 3.38 8.61 4.61
CA LYS A 12 4.50 8.50 5.57
C LYS A 12 5.30 7.22 5.45
N ASP A 13 4.66 6.11 5.07
CA ASP A 13 5.35 4.86 4.82
C ASP A 13 6.29 4.97 3.61
N LEU A 14 5.85 5.61 2.51
CA LEU A 14 6.71 5.87 1.34
C LEU A 14 7.91 6.74 1.71
N ASP A 15 7.68 7.85 2.43
CA ASP A 15 8.75 8.75 2.87
C ASP A 15 9.80 7.99 3.69
N ALA A 16 9.35 7.15 4.63
CA ALA A 16 10.23 6.36 5.48
C ALA A 16 11.00 5.27 4.70
N ILE A 17 10.37 4.66 3.70
CA ILE A 17 11.02 3.69 2.81
C ILE A 17 12.10 4.37 1.97
N SER A 18 11.76 5.51 1.35
CA SER A 18 12.66 6.28 0.51
C SER A 18 13.88 6.74 1.33
N ALA A 19 13.66 7.33 2.51
CA ALA A 19 14.72 7.75 3.43
C ALA A 19 15.63 6.59 3.85
N PHE A 20 15.06 5.45 4.25
CA PHE A 20 15.84 4.28 4.66
C PHE A 20 16.72 3.72 3.53
N ILE A 21 16.19 3.62 2.31
CA ILE A 21 16.99 3.13 1.17
C ILE A 21 18.05 4.15 0.78
N ALA A 22 17.74 5.44 0.84
CA ALA A 22 18.63 6.53 0.44
C ALA A 22 19.93 6.58 1.26
N GLU A 23 19.92 6.10 2.51
CA GLU A 23 21.13 5.93 3.33
C GLU A 23 22.19 5.06 2.62
N SER A 24 21.75 4.08 1.83
CA SER A 24 22.64 3.19 1.06
C SER A 24 22.74 3.59 -0.42
N SER A 25 21.64 4.07 -1.01
CA SER A 25 21.59 4.47 -2.42
C SER A 25 20.37 5.35 -2.71
N PRO A 26 20.58 6.66 -2.95
CA PRO A 26 19.52 7.57 -3.37
C PRO A 26 18.85 7.16 -4.69
N TYR A 27 19.61 6.57 -5.61
CA TYR A 27 19.08 6.06 -6.87
C TYR A 27 18.05 4.94 -6.64
N TYR A 28 18.37 3.96 -5.79
CA TYR A 28 17.42 2.88 -5.48
C TYR A 28 16.21 3.36 -4.66
N ALA A 29 16.38 4.40 -3.83
CA ALA A 29 15.27 5.02 -3.11
C ALA A 29 14.23 5.56 -4.10
N GLN A 30 14.67 6.42 -5.04
CA GLN A 30 13.81 6.98 -6.08
C GLN A 30 13.16 5.88 -6.93
N ARG A 31 13.93 4.88 -7.37
CA ARG A 31 13.41 3.76 -8.19
C ARG A 31 12.34 2.96 -7.45
N THR A 32 12.53 2.75 -6.14
CA THR A 32 11.56 2.02 -5.32
C THR A 32 10.28 2.80 -5.15
N GLU A 33 10.38 4.10 -4.84
CA GLU A 33 9.23 4.98 -4.66
C GLU A 33 8.39 5.08 -5.94
N VAL A 34 9.03 5.39 -7.08
CA VAL A 34 8.37 5.46 -8.39
C VAL A 34 7.71 4.13 -8.73
N GLY A 35 8.41 3.01 -8.54
CA GLY A 35 7.86 1.71 -8.86
C GLY A 35 6.66 1.31 -7.99
N ILE A 36 6.61 1.72 -6.72
CA ILE A 36 5.43 1.53 -5.87
C ILE A 36 4.25 2.36 -6.40
N LEU A 37 4.49 3.64 -6.75
CA LEU A 37 3.46 4.51 -7.31
C LEU A 37 2.91 3.93 -8.63
N GLU A 38 3.77 3.56 -9.56
CA GLU A 38 3.39 2.92 -10.83
C GLU A 38 2.61 1.63 -10.60
N ARG A 39 2.99 0.84 -9.60
CA ARG A 39 2.28 -0.39 -9.26
C ARG A 39 0.85 -0.12 -8.79
N THR A 40 0.58 1.03 -8.18
CA THR A 40 -0.79 1.43 -7.79
C THR A 40 -1.64 1.92 -8.95
N LEU A 41 -1.06 2.40 -10.06
CA LEU A 41 -1.83 2.80 -11.25
C LEU A 41 -2.61 1.62 -11.85
N VAL A 42 -2.06 0.40 -11.76
CA VAL A 42 -2.77 -0.82 -12.20
C VAL A 42 -4.08 -1.03 -11.43
N LEU A 43 -4.17 -0.53 -10.19
CA LEU A 43 -5.36 -0.67 -9.37
C LEU A 43 -6.52 0.20 -9.86
N GLU A 44 -6.28 1.27 -10.63
CA GLU A 44 -7.32 2.08 -11.24
C GLU A 44 -8.19 1.27 -12.22
N VAL A 45 -7.56 0.32 -12.93
CA VAL A 45 -8.22 -0.53 -13.92
C VAL A 45 -8.61 -1.88 -13.32
N HIS A 46 -7.77 -2.43 -12.45
CA HIS A 46 -7.96 -3.75 -11.85
C HIS A 46 -7.87 -3.70 -10.32
N PRO A 47 -8.86 -3.08 -9.63
CA PRO A 47 -8.85 -2.93 -8.17
C PRO A 47 -8.91 -4.27 -7.43
N LEU A 48 -9.31 -5.35 -8.13
CA LEU A 48 -9.44 -6.69 -7.58
C LEU A 48 -8.27 -7.62 -7.95
N ILE A 49 -7.18 -7.12 -8.53
CA ILE A 49 -6.02 -7.94 -8.91
C ILE A 49 -5.21 -8.44 -7.70
N GLY A 50 -5.28 -7.73 -6.57
CA GLY A 50 -4.55 -8.11 -5.35
C GLY A 50 -5.20 -9.27 -4.60
N HIS A 51 -4.44 -9.92 -3.75
CA HIS A 51 -4.96 -10.99 -2.90
C HIS A 51 -5.58 -10.41 -1.63
N PRO A 52 -6.67 -10.99 -1.09
CA PRO A 52 -7.13 -10.66 0.24
C PRO A 52 -5.98 -10.79 1.26
N VAL A 53 -5.86 -9.83 2.17
CA VAL A 53 -4.83 -9.88 3.22
C VAL A 53 -5.20 -10.99 4.20
N GLN A 54 -4.39 -12.05 4.20
CA GLN A 54 -4.68 -13.28 4.96
C GLN A 54 -4.86 -13.00 6.46
N GLU A 55 -4.13 -12.03 6.99
CA GLU A 55 -4.17 -11.65 8.41
C GLU A 55 -5.48 -10.96 8.83
N LEU A 56 -6.30 -10.46 7.87
CA LEU A 56 -7.36 -9.51 8.17
C LEU A 56 -8.79 -10.04 8.11
N LYS A 57 -9.04 -11.23 7.55
CA LYS A 57 -10.38 -11.84 7.38
C LYS A 57 -11.42 -10.87 6.77
N ASP A 58 -10.97 -9.90 6.00
CA ASP A 58 -11.80 -8.91 5.31
C ASP A 58 -11.42 -8.97 3.81
N PRO A 59 -12.31 -9.45 2.93
CA PRO A 59 -12.02 -9.60 1.51
C PRO A 59 -11.90 -8.25 0.77
N GLY A 60 -12.38 -7.15 1.36
CA GLY A 60 -12.22 -5.81 0.82
C GLY A 60 -10.81 -5.26 1.02
N ILE A 61 -10.07 -5.77 2.01
CA ILE A 61 -8.68 -5.39 2.26
C ILE A 61 -7.77 -6.35 1.52
N ARG A 62 -6.99 -5.81 0.59
CA ARG A 62 -6.22 -6.58 -0.37
C ARG A 62 -4.79 -6.06 -0.45
N GLU A 63 -3.93 -6.86 -1.04
CA GLU A 63 -2.53 -6.52 -1.23
C GLU A 63 -2.01 -6.88 -2.60
N ILE A 64 -1.08 -6.06 -3.07
CA ILE A 64 -0.19 -6.36 -4.19
C ILE A 64 1.26 -6.17 -3.75
N ALA A 65 2.18 -6.92 -4.36
CA ALA A 65 3.60 -6.78 -4.10
C ALA A 65 4.28 -5.86 -5.11
N TYR A 66 5.31 -5.14 -4.63
CA TYR A 66 6.35 -4.52 -5.44
C TYR A 66 7.71 -4.76 -4.76
N GLY A 67 8.57 -5.55 -5.40
CA GLY A 67 9.83 -5.98 -4.80
C GLY A 67 9.61 -6.63 -3.43
N SER A 68 10.31 -6.12 -2.41
CA SER A 68 10.20 -6.58 -1.01
C SER A 68 9.06 -5.90 -0.22
N TYR A 69 8.20 -5.12 -0.87
CA TYR A 69 7.15 -4.34 -0.21
C TYR A 69 5.74 -4.86 -0.55
N ARG A 70 4.87 -4.89 0.46
CA ARG A 70 3.43 -5.12 0.35
C ARG A 70 2.74 -3.76 0.32
N ILE A 71 1.94 -3.54 -0.71
CA ILE A 71 1.05 -2.38 -0.83
C ILE A 71 -0.33 -2.87 -0.43
N ILE A 72 -0.79 -2.46 0.75
CA ILE A 72 -2.08 -2.88 1.30
C ILE A 72 -3.10 -1.78 1.08
N TYR A 73 -4.22 -2.14 0.49
CA TYR A 73 -5.28 -1.22 0.11
C TYR A 73 -6.66 -1.78 0.46
N TRP A 74 -7.64 -0.89 0.48
CA TRP A 74 -9.04 -1.22 0.73
C TRP A 74 -9.91 -0.79 -0.43
N VAL A 75 -10.73 -1.71 -0.93
CA VAL A 75 -11.76 -1.44 -1.92
C VAL A 75 -13.04 -1.08 -1.17
N ALA A 76 -13.23 0.21 -0.89
CA ALA A 76 -14.35 0.70 -0.08
C ALA A 76 -15.67 0.71 -0.86
N ALA A 77 -15.59 0.97 -2.16
CA ALA A 77 -16.72 1.07 -3.08
C ALA A 77 -16.30 0.63 -4.50
N PRO A 78 -17.25 0.37 -5.43
CA PRO A 78 -16.94 -0.03 -6.79
C PRO A 78 -16.06 0.96 -7.57
N ASP A 79 -16.08 2.23 -7.17
CA ASP A 79 -15.41 3.36 -7.83
C ASP A 79 -14.27 3.97 -7.00
N ARG A 80 -14.02 3.47 -5.78
CA ARG A 80 -13.01 4.05 -4.87
C ARG A 80 -12.19 3.01 -4.14
N LEU A 81 -10.88 3.24 -4.14
CA LEU A 81 -9.87 2.47 -3.44
C LEU A 81 -8.96 3.39 -2.62
N SER A 82 -8.53 2.92 -1.46
CA SER A 82 -7.59 3.64 -0.59
C SER A 82 -6.37 2.79 -0.29
N VAL A 83 -5.17 3.28 -0.59
CA VAL A 83 -3.90 2.68 -0.16
C VAL A 83 -3.69 2.98 1.33
N ILE A 84 -3.80 1.95 2.17
CA ILE A 84 -3.80 2.06 3.64
C ILE A 84 -2.37 2.17 4.18
N THR A 85 -1.45 1.38 3.64
CA THR A 85 -0.07 1.31 4.14
C THR A 85 0.83 0.63 3.13
N VAL A 86 2.12 0.97 3.17
CA VAL A 86 3.17 0.26 2.44
C VAL A 86 4.16 -0.27 3.45
N VAL A 87 4.39 -1.59 3.45
CA VAL A 87 5.25 -2.21 4.46
C VAL A 87 6.21 -3.19 3.80
N HIS A 88 7.41 -3.32 4.36
CA HIS A 88 8.32 -4.39 3.97
C HIS A 88 7.66 -5.75 4.25
N GLY A 89 7.75 -6.73 3.36
CA GLY A 89 7.06 -8.02 3.46
C GLY A 89 7.42 -8.85 4.70
N LYS A 90 8.60 -8.58 5.28
CA LYS A 90 9.03 -9.15 6.57
C LYS A 90 8.33 -8.53 7.80
N ARG A 91 7.71 -7.35 7.67
CA ARG A 91 6.98 -6.69 8.76
C ARG A 91 5.58 -7.30 8.86
N ARG A 92 5.20 -7.69 10.08
CA ARG A 92 3.84 -8.16 10.35
C ARG A 92 2.86 -6.99 10.36
N VAL A 93 1.70 -7.22 9.76
CA VAL A 93 0.57 -6.30 9.80
C VAL A 93 -0.49 -6.90 10.70
N THR A 94 -1.00 -6.10 11.64
CA THR A 94 -2.04 -6.55 12.57
C THR A 94 -3.39 -5.94 12.20
N ARG A 95 -4.46 -6.68 12.49
CA ARG A 95 -5.83 -6.22 12.25
C ARG A 95 -6.14 -4.91 12.97
N THR A 96 -5.71 -4.78 14.21
CA THR A 96 -5.92 -3.56 15.00
C THR A 96 -5.24 -2.35 14.36
N ALA A 97 -4.00 -2.52 13.87
CA ALA A 97 -3.26 -1.42 13.24
C ALA A 97 -3.89 -0.98 11.92
N ILE A 98 -4.46 -1.89 11.13
CA ILE A 98 -5.12 -1.54 9.87
C ILE A 98 -6.46 -0.87 10.11
N ARG A 99 -7.28 -1.40 11.02
CA ARG A 99 -8.59 -0.82 11.31
C ARG A 99 -8.48 0.57 11.91
N SER A 100 -7.51 0.82 12.80
CA SER A 100 -7.31 2.17 13.34
C SER A 100 -6.96 3.19 12.25
N ARG A 101 -6.24 2.78 11.19
CA ARG A 101 -5.90 3.65 10.05
C ARG A 101 -7.11 3.96 9.17
N LEU A 102 -8.06 3.04 9.08
CA LEU A 102 -9.32 3.25 8.35
C LEU A 102 -10.35 4.08 9.12
N SER A 103 -10.25 4.16 10.45
CA SER A 103 -11.17 4.94 11.30
C SER A 103 -10.71 6.37 11.57
N LEU A 104 -9.53 6.76 11.09
CA LEU A 104 -8.90 8.06 11.35
C LEU A 104 -8.93 9.01 10.13
N GLU A 105 -9.63 8.62 9.06
CA GLU A 105 -9.82 9.39 7.83
C GLU A 105 -11.30 9.43 7.45
#